data_AF-A0A0R1NYP6-F1
#
_entry.id   AF-A0A0R1NYP6-F1
#
_cell.length_a   1.000
_cell.length_b   1.000
_cell.length_c   1.000
_cell.angle_alpha   90.00
_cell.angle_beta   90.00
_cell.angle_gamma   90.00
#
_symmetry.space_group_name_H-M   'P 1'
#
loop_
_entity.id
_entity.type
_entity.pdbx_description
1 polymer ?
#
loop_
_entity_poly.entity_id
_entity_poly.type
_entity_poly.pdbx_seq_one_letter_code
_entity_poly.pdbx_strand_id
1 'polypeptide(L)'
;MSKKDQYPVSRYTGLPVEDDGNGSYQLHYDANGQIRLHTWRTGKHTKGRFRRIGQLMLTENGLMVMIVKSEPMAFKDRHSEVPLGRFLSANVDSATLAKGLTILDQQS
;
A
#
# COMPACT_ATOMS: atom_id res chain seq x y z
N MET A 1 18.34 23.82 -5.68
CA MET A 1 17.12 23.56 -4.89
C MET A 1 17.51 23.22 -3.46
N SER A 2 16.98 23.94 -2.47
CA SER A 2 17.36 23.78 -1.06
C SER A 2 16.89 22.42 -0.51
N LYS A 3 17.72 21.72 0.26
CA LYS A 3 17.41 20.40 0.87
C LYS A 3 16.21 20.43 1.84
N LYS A 4 15.73 21.62 2.23
CA LYS A 4 14.64 21.81 3.20
C LYS A 4 13.30 21.18 2.81
N ASP A 5 13.05 20.94 1.52
CA ASP A 5 11.80 20.32 1.05
C ASP A 5 11.90 18.83 0.74
N GLN A 6 13.09 18.24 0.91
CA GLN A 6 13.28 16.80 0.69
C GLN A 6 12.86 16.01 1.93
N TYR A 7 12.25 14.86 1.68
CA TYR A 7 11.85 13.89 2.69
C TYR A 7 12.15 12.48 2.19
N PRO A 8 12.33 11.49 3.08
CA PRO A 8 12.49 10.09 2.69
C PRO A 8 11.29 9.62 1.88
N VAL A 9 11.55 9.05 0.71
CA VAL A 9 10.52 8.48 -0.15
C VAL A 9 10.65 6.97 -0.14
N SER A 10 9.55 6.28 0.12
CA SER A 10 9.44 4.82 -0.04
C SER A 10 8.29 4.55 -0.98
N ARG A 11 8.49 3.59 -1.89
CA ARG A 11 7.46 2.99 -2.74
C ARG A 11 6.84 1.81 -1.99
N TYR A 12 5.52 1.70 -2.05
CA TYR A 12 4.76 0.59 -1.50
C TYR A 12 3.96 -0.05 -2.60
N THR A 13 4.09 -1.35 -2.75
CA THR A 13 3.21 -2.15 -3.62
C THR A 13 2.14 -2.77 -2.75
N GLY A 14 0.89 -2.70 -3.19
CA GLY A 14 -0.25 -3.22 -2.44
C GLY A 14 -1.40 -3.71 -3.30
N LEU A 15 -2.32 -4.39 -2.63
CA LEU A 15 -3.54 -4.95 -3.20
C LEU A 15 -4.76 -4.32 -2.50
N PRO A 16 -5.83 -4.00 -3.23
CA PRO A 16 -7.06 -3.49 -2.64
C PRO A 16 -7.68 -4.55 -1.72
N VAL A 17 -8.24 -4.08 -0.61
CA VAL A 17 -8.96 -4.91 0.36
C VAL A 17 -10.28 -4.24 0.75
N GLU A 18 -11.18 -5.04 1.28
CA GLU A 18 -12.44 -4.60 1.87
C GLU A 18 -12.64 -5.25 3.24
N ASP A 19 -13.48 -4.63 4.07
CA ASP A 19 -13.95 -5.21 5.32
C ASP A 19 -14.88 -6.38 5.01
N ASP A 20 -14.68 -7.53 5.65
CA ASP A 20 -15.50 -8.72 5.43
C ASP A 20 -16.81 -8.73 6.25
N GLY A 21 -17.05 -7.68 7.03
CA GLY A 21 -18.20 -7.53 7.92
C GLY A 21 -18.03 -8.18 9.30
N ASN A 22 -16.91 -8.87 9.54
CA ASN A 22 -16.60 -9.57 10.79
C ASN A 22 -15.40 -8.94 11.54
N GLY A 23 -14.97 -7.75 11.12
CA GLY A 23 -13.79 -7.07 11.67
C GLY A 23 -12.46 -7.60 11.10
N SER A 24 -12.54 -8.39 10.03
CA SER A 24 -11.41 -8.88 9.25
C SER A 24 -11.40 -8.22 7.87
N TYR A 25 -10.35 -8.49 7.09
CA TYR A 25 -10.17 -7.90 5.77
C TYR A 25 -9.92 -8.98 4.72
N GLN A 26 -10.54 -8.83 3.56
CA GLN A 26 -10.37 -9.73 2.42
C GLN A 26 -9.90 -8.98 1.18
N LEU A 27 -9.25 -9.70 0.27
CA LEU A 27 -8.82 -9.14 -1.01
C LEU A 27 -10.04 -8.73 -1.84
N HIS A 28 -10.02 -7.50 -2.36
CA HIS A 28 -11.07 -6.98 -3.21
C HIS A 28 -10.74 -7.24 -4.68
N TYR A 29 -11.50 -8.12 -5.31
CA TYR A 29 -11.38 -8.44 -6.74
C TYR A 29 -12.29 -7.54 -7.55
N ASP A 30 -11.88 -7.21 -8.77
CA ASP A 30 -12.71 -6.44 -9.70
C ASP A 30 -13.89 -7.28 -10.23
N ALA A 31 -14.77 -6.64 -11.01
CA ALA A 31 -15.94 -7.28 -11.59
C ALA A 31 -15.63 -8.49 -12.51
N ASN A 32 -14.39 -8.62 -12.98
CA ASN A 32 -13.94 -9.74 -13.80
C ASN A 32 -13.24 -10.83 -12.97
N GLY A 33 -13.24 -10.71 -11.64
CA GLY A 33 -12.53 -11.61 -10.73
C GLY A 33 -11.01 -11.44 -10.77
N GLN A 34 -10.50 -10.33 -11.30
CA GLN A 34 -9.07 -10.03 -11.33
C GLN A 34 -8.66 -9.16 -10.15
N ILE A 35 -7.40 -9.27 -9.77
CA ILE A 35 -6.78 -8.36 -8.81
C ILE A 35 -5.40 -7.97 -9.33
N ARG A 36 -5.05 -6.69 -9.16
CA ARG A 36 -3.80 -6.13 -9.69
C ARG A 36 -3.02 -5.46 -8.59
N LEU A 37 -1.70 -5.62 -8.66
CA LEU A 37 -0.79 -4.84 -7.84
C LEU A 37 -0.83 -3.37 -8.28
N HIS A 38 -0.79 -2.49 -7.29
CA HIS A 38 -0.70 -1.06 -7.50
C HIS A 38 0.40 -0.50 -6.61
N THR A 39 0.99 0.62 -7.04
CA THR A 39 2.09 1.26 -6.34
C THR A 39 1.72 2.65 -5.88
N TRP A 40 2.19 2.98 -4.68
CA TRP A 40 2.10 4.30 -4.08
C TRP A 40 3.44 4.68 -3.49
N ARG A 41 3.56 5.94 -3.06
CA ARG A 41 4.71 6.41 -2.28
C ARG A 41 4.33 7.16 -1.03
N THR A 42 5.30 7.36 -0.15
CA THR A 42 5.18 8.43 0.87
C THR A 42 5.19 9.82 0.22
N GLY A 43 4.40 10.73 0.79
CA GLY A 43 4.39 12.16 0.50
C GLY A 43 4.73 12.98 1.74
N LYS A 44 4.96 14.29 1.53
CA LYS A 44 5.29 15.26 2.60
C LYS A 44 4.25 15.28 3.73
N HIS A 45 2.99 14.99 3.38
CA HIS A 45 1.84 15.02 4.29
C HIS A 45 1.25 13.64 4.59
N THR A 46 1.92 12.56 4.18
CA THR A 46 1.48 11.20 4.50
C THR A 46 1.46 11.03 6.02
N LYS A 47 0.29 10.62 6.55
CA LYS A 47 0.09 10.45 8.00
C LYS A 47 0.38 9.01 8.43
N GLY A 48 0.82 8.84 9.67
CA GLY A 48 1.15 7.54 10.23
C GLY A 48 2.54 7.05 9.79
N ARG A 49 2.86 5.79 10.11
CA ARG A 49 4.13 5.15 9.75
C ARG A 49 3.91 3.72 9.31
N PHE A 50 4.67 3.31 8.31
CA PHE A 50 4.80 1.91 7.94
C PHE A 50 5.53 1.15 9.06
N ARG A 51 5.08 -0.07 9.34
CA ARG A 51 5.56 -0.95 10.41
C ARG A 51 5.93 -2.33 9.88
N ARG A 52 5.10 -2.93 9.02
CA ARG A 52 5.28 -4.30 8.51
C ARG A 52 4.45 -4.57 7.26
N ILE A 53 4.86 -5.57 6.49
CA ILE A 53 4.07 -6.16 5.41
C ILE A 53 2.76 -6.76 5.98
N GLY A 54 1.66 -6.60 5.26
CA GLY A 54 0.29 -6.89 5.73
C GLY A 54 -0.41 -5.72 6.42
N GLN A 55 0.30 -4.61 6.70
CA GLN A 55 -0.31 -3.39 7.21
C GLN A 55 -1.20 -2.73 6.15
N LEU A 56 -2.31 -2.16 6.60
CA LEU A 56 -3.23 -1.42 5.75
C LEU A 56 -2.83 0.06 5.60
N MET A 57 -3.13 0.61 4.44
CA MET A 57 -3.08 2.04 4.17
C MET A 57 -4.38 2.50 3.50
N LEU A 58 -4.64 3.80 3.57
CA LEU A 58 -5.64 4.46 2.74
C LEU A 58 -4.94 5.28 1.67
N THR A 59 -5.43 5.16 0.44
CA THR A 59 -5.12 6.05 -0.67
C THR A 59 -5.77 7.42 -0.45
N GLU A 60 -5.44 8.39 -1.30
CA GLU A 60 -6.06 9.73 -1.25
C GLU A 60 -7.57 9.72 -1.54
N ASN A 61 -8.04 8.76 -2.35
CA ASN A 61 -9.46 8.58 -2.65
C ASN A 61 -10.19 7.61 -1.69
N GLY A 62 -9.56 7.24 -0.56
CA GLY A 62 -10.19 6.44 0.49
C GLY A 62 -10.24 4.93 0.22
N LEU A 63 -9.59 4.44 -0.83
CA LEU A 63 -9.43 3.00 -1.06
C LEU A 63 -8.51 2.41 0.00
N MET A 64 -8.92 1.28 0.57
CA MET A 64 -8.11 0.53 1.50
C MET A 64 -7.23 -0.48 0.78
N VAL A 65 -5.96 -0.49 1.14
CA VAL A 65 -4.94 -1.28 0.45
C VAL A 65 -4.05 -1.97 1.48
N MET A 66 -3.83 -3.26 1.30
CA MET A 66 -2.83 -4.03 2.03
C MET A 66 -1.47 -3.88 1.36
N ILE A 67 -0.44 -3.55 2.14
CA ILE A 67 0.94 -3.44 1.66
C ILE A 67 1.58 -4.82 1.61
N VAL A 68 2.10 -5.21 0.44
CA VAL A 68 2.81 -6.49 0.20
C VAL A 68 4.29 -6.31 -0.11
N LYS A 69 4.73 -5.11 -0.49
CA LYS A 69 6.14 -4.77 -0.70
C LYS A 69 6.44 -3.33 -0.28
N SER A 70 7.65 -3.08 0.22
CA SER A 70 8.13 -1.74 0.56
C SER A 70 9.58 -1.59 0.12
N GLU A 71 9.88 -0.52 -0.64
CA GLU A 71 11.19 -0.26 -1.21
C GLU A 71 11.58 1.21 -1.05
N PRO A 72 12.86 1.54 -0.78
CA PRO A 72 13.31 2.92 -0.82
C PRO A 72 13.23 3.48 -2.24
N MET A 73 12.92 4.77 -2.36
CA MET A 73 12.82 5.48 -3.63
C MET A 73 13.62 6.78 -3.55
N ALA A 74 14.34 7.11 -4.63
CA ALA A 74 15.03 8.40 -4.70
C ALA A 74 14.01 9.55 -4.80
N PHE A 75 14.24 10.64 -4.07
CA PHE A 75 13.32 11.78 -4.03
C PHE A 75 13.02 12.37 -5.42
N LYS A 76 13.99 12.34 -6.34
CA LYS A 76 13.82 12.83 -7.73
C LYS A 76 12.75 12.05 -8.51
N ASP A 77 12.59 10.76 -8.21
CA ASP A 77 11.70 9.85 -8.93
C ASP A 77 10.30 9.80 -8.32
N ARG A 78 10.05 10.54 -7.23
CA ARG A 78 8.77 10.52 -6.50
C ARG A 78 7.55 10.78 -7.38
N HIS A 79 7.69 11.55 -8.46
CA HIS A 79 6.56 11.86 -9.33
C HIS A 79 6.14 10.71 -10.24
N SER A 80 6.88 9.58 -10.24
CA SER A 80 6.46 8.36 -10.95
C SER A 80 5.30 7.65 -10.25
N GLU A 81 5.09 7.90 -8.96
CA GLU A 81 4.02 7.28 -8.18
C GLU A 81 3.14 8.32 -7.50
N VAL A 82 1.86 7.97 -7.35
CA VAL A 82 0.93 8.78 -6.57
C VAL A 82 1.20 8.62 -5.07
N PRO A 83 1.08 9.69 -4.28
CA PRO A 83 1.21 9.61 -2.83
C PRO A 83 0.08 8.78 -2.20
N LEU A 84 0.37 8.06 -1.13
CA LEU A 84 -0.65 7.48 -0.25
C LEU A 84 -1.14 8.51 0.76
N GLY A 85 -2.40 8.40 1.18
CA GLY A 85 -3.02 9.30 2.15
C GLY A 85 -2.51 9.07 3.57
N ARG A 86 -2.67 7.84 4.10
CA ARG A 86 -2.17 7.49 5.44
C ARG A 86 -1.93 5.99 5.63
N PHE A 87 -1.03 5.66 6.55
CA PHE A 87 -0.93 4.32 7.12
C PHE A 87 -1.99 4.13 8.22
N LEU A 88 -2.59 2.94 8.26
CA LEU A 88 -3.48 2.51 9.32
C LEU A 88 -2.71 1.68 10.35
N SER A 89 -3.25 1.55 11.57
CA SER A 89 -2.67 0.65 12.58
C SER A 89 -3.12 -0.81 12.39
N ALA A 90 -4.17 -1.02 11.60
CA ALA A 90 -4.72 -2.32 11.25
C ALA A 90 -3.81 -3.09 10.29
N ASN A 91 -3.88 -4.41 10.37
CA ASN A 91 -3.21 -5.35 9.49
C ASN A 91 -4.22 -6.43 9.12
N VAL A 92 -4.02 -7.06 7.97
CA VAL A 92 -4.78 -8.27 7.62
C VAL A 92 -4.35 -9.46 8.49
N ASP A 93 -5.14 -10.52 8.51
CA ASP A 93 -4.73 -11.80 9.07
C ASP A 93 -3.64 -12.49 8.21
N SER A 94 -3.01 -13.52 8.78
CA SER A 94 -1.93 -14.26 8.11
C SER A 94 -2.36 -14.98 6.84
N ALA A 95 -3.62 -15.43 6.74
CA ALA A 95 -4.10 -16.15 5.58
C ALA A 95 -4.31 -15.22 4.38
N THR A 96 -4.91 -14.06 4.61
CA THR A 96 -5.05 -12.99 3.60
C THR A 96 -3.69 -12.46 3.18
N LEU A 97 -2.76 -12.28 4.13
CA LEU A 97 -1.39 -11.89 3.81
C LEU A 97 -0.71 -12.91 2.89
N ALA A 98 -0.79 -14.20 3.21
CA ALA A 98 -0.19 -15.26 2.41
C ALA A 98 -0.70 -15.23 0.95
N LYS A 99 -2.01 -15.06 0.75
CA LYS A 99 -2.60 -14.91 -0.58
C LYS A 99 -2.03 -13.71 -1.34
N GLY A 100 -1.90 -12.56 -0.66
CA GLY A 100 -1.34 -11.35 -1.26
C GLY A 100 0.12 -11.51 -1.67
N LEU A 101 0.92 -12.24 -0.90
CA LEU A 101 2.31 -12.55 -1.24
C LEU A 101 2.40 -13.51 -2.43
N THR A 102 1.53 -14.52 -2.52
CA THR A 102 1.45 -15.38 -3.71
C THR A 102 1.12 -14.58 -4.97
N ILE A 103 0.19 -13.62 -4.88
CA ILE A 103 -0.13 -12.73 -6.00
C ILE A 103 1.07 -11.85 -6.37
N LEU A 104 1.82 -11.36 -5.39
CA LEU A 104 3.05 -10.60 -5.62
C LEU A 104 4.03 -11.43 -6.47
N ASP A 105 4.33 -12.65 -6.06
CA ASP A 105 5.28 -13.53 -6.75
C ASP A 105 4.82 -13.90 -8.17
N GLN A 106 3.50 -13.97 -8.41
CA GLN A 106 2.94 -14.28 -9.73
C GLN A 106 2.94 -13.09 -10.70
N GLN A 107 2.94 -11.86 -10.20
CA GLN A 107 2.82 -10.63 -11.00
C GLN A 107 4.12 -9.80 -11.03
N SER A 108 5.13 -10.16 -10.23
CA SER A 108 6.46 -9.51 -10.20
C SER A 108 7.41 -10.06 -11.24
#